data_AF-A0A8S2YLH5-F1
#
_entry.id   AF-A0A8S2YLH5-F1
#
_cell.length_a   1.000
_cell.length_b   1.000
_cell.length_c   1.000
_cell.angle_alpha   90.00
_cell.angle_beta   90.00
_cell.angle_gamma   90.00
#
_symmetry.space_group_name_H-M   'P 1'
#
loop_
_entity.id
_entity.type
_entity.pdbx_description
1 polymer ?
#
loop_
_entity_poly.entity_id
_entity_poly.type
_entity_poly.pdbx_seq_one_letter_code
_entity_poly.pdbx_strand_id
1 'polypeptide(L)'
;LHHASLYERIRRSEQKYKVALEVLSYHASCTDAEYEKYKNLEIPNDIPNIQRFDFSPWDVLNDQKPIYVVYMFLDISSANILNANRFDFECLMRFILTVRKNYRNVPYHNWSHAFSVAHAMYTVIKQTSHHFSPNQCLALFVACLCHDLDHRGKTNAFMVKSASTLASIYTTSTMERHHFNQTVTILQ
;
A
#
# COMPACT_ATOMS: atom_id res chain seq x y z
N LEU A 1 -31.21 32.42 -11.87
CA LEU A 1 -31.97 31.17 -11.60
C LEU A 1 -31.29 29.92 -12.19
N HIS A 2 -30.93 29.89 -13.48
CA HIS A 2 -30.26 28.73 -14.11
C HIS A 2 -28.91 28.36 -13.46
N HIS A 3 -28.04 29.34 -13.19
CA HIS A 3 -26.76 29.09 -12.51
C HIS A 3 -26.93 28.51 -11.10
N ALA A 4 -27.89 28.99 -10.32
CA ALA A 4 -28.17 28.46 -8.97
C ALA A 4 -28.61 26.97 -9.01
N SER A 5 -29.46 26.60 -9.98
CA SER A 5 -29.86 25.21 -10.21
C SER A 5 -28.69 24.31 -10.63
N LEU A 6 -27.78 24.82 -11.46
CA LEU A 6 -26.56 24.11 -11.83
C LEU A 6 -25.65 23.87 -10.62
N TYR A 7 -25.40 24.91 -9.80
CA TYR A 7 -24.61 24.78 -8.57
C TYR A 7 -25.24 23.80 -7.58
N GLU A 8 -26.56 23.80 -7.44
CA GLU A 8 -27.25 22.84 -6.58
C GLU A 8 -27.09 21.40 -7.10
N ARG A 9 -27.16 21.19 -8.42
CA ARG A 9 -26.89 19.87 -9.04
C ARG A 9 -25.45 19.41 -8.82
N ILE A 10 -24.47 20.30 -8.98
CA ILE A 10 -23.06 20.00 -8.71
C ILE A 10 -22.88 19.59 -7.25
N ARG A 11 -23.38 20.41 -6.31
CA ARG A 11 -23.30 20.12 -4.87
C ARG A 11 -23.95 18.78 -4.50
N ARG A 12 -25.12 18.48 -5.05
CA ARG A 12 -25.77 17.16 -4.85
C ARG A 12 -24.93 16.01 -5.41
N SER A 13 -24.29 16.20 -6.57
CA SER A 13 -23.38 15.21 -7.16
C SER A 13 -22.15 14.97 -6.27
N GLU A 14 -21.56 16.04 -5.72
CA GLU A 14 -20.43 15.94 -4.79
C GLU A 14 -20.81 15.20 -3.50
N GLN A 15 -21.99 15.47 -2.94
CA GLN A 15 -22.46 14.74 -1.75
C GLN A 15 -22.66 13.25 -2.03
N LYS A 16 -23.27 12.90 -3.17
CA LYS A 16 -23.40 11.50 -3.60
C LYS A 16 -22.04 10.83 -3.79
N TYR A 17 -21.09 11.55 -4.39
CA TYR A 17 -19.73 11.08 -4.58
C TYR A 17 -19.03 10.82 -3.24
N LYS A 18 -19.21 11.71 -2.25
CA LYS A 18 -18.66 11.54 -0.91
C LYS A 18 -19.20 10.28 -0.22
N VAL A 19 -20.51 10.05 -0.26
CA VAL A 19 -21.12 8.82 0.28
C VAL A 19 -20.58 7.58 -0.43
N ALA A 20 -20.42 7.63 -1.75
CA ALA A 20 -19.84 6.52 -2.50
C ALA A 20 -18.39 6.23 -2.07
N LEU A 21 -17.57 7.26 -1.84
CA LEU A 21 -16.21 7.11 -1.31
C LEU A 21 -16.19 6.50 0.09
N GLU A 22 -17.11 6.89 0.97
CA GLU A 22 -17.23 6.32 2.32
C GLU A 22 -17.54 4.80 2.25
N VAL A 23 -18.47 4.40 1.39
CA VAL A 23 -18.79 2.98 1.16
C VAL A 23 -17.60 2.22 0.57
N LEU A 24 -16.92 2.81 -0.42
CA LEU A 24 -15.74 2.19 -1.02
C LEU A 24 -14.60 2.03 0.00
N SER A 25 -14.36 3.05 0.82
CA SER A 25 -13.34 3.02 1.88
C SER A 25 -13.65 1.93 2.91
N TYR A 26 -14.91 1.79 3.32
CA TYR A 26 -15.34 0.72 4.22
C TYR A 26 -15.00 -0.69 3.68
N HIS A 27 -15.23 -0.93 2.39
CA HIS A 27 -14.91 -2.22 1.77
C HIS A 27 -13.42 -2.40 1.44
N ALA A 28 -12.71 -1.31 1.17
CA ALA A 28 -11.27 -1.30 0.90
C ALA A 28 -10.44 -1.53 2.18
N SER A 29 -10.98 -1.18 3.35
CA SER A 29 -10.27 -1.26 4.62
C SER A 29 -10.24 -2.68 5.20
N CYS A 30 -9.21 -2.97 5.98
CA CYS A 30 -9.12 -4.18 6.79
C CYS A 30 -10.30 -4.28 7.76
N THR A 31 -11.00 -5.41 7.76
CA THR A 31 -12.09 -5.70 8.70
C THR A 31 -11.54 -6.24 10.01
N ASP A 32 -12.33 -6.16 11.09
CA ASP A 32 -11.96 -6.75 12.37
C ASP A 32 -11.71 -8.25 12.28
N ALA A 33 -12.53 -8.97 11.51
CA ALA A 33 -12.35 -10.40 11.29
C ALA A 33 -11.05 -10.75 10.54
N GLU A 34 -10.56 -9.86 9.67
CA GLU A 34 -9.26 -10.01 9.02
C GLU A 34 -8.13 -9.77 10.04
N TYR A 35 -8.21 -8.71 10.84
CA TYR A 35 -7.22 -8.38 11.87
C TYR A 35 -7.13 -9.45 12.98
N GLU A 36 -8.25 -9.99 13.42
CA GLU A 36 -8.34 -11.03 14.46
C GLU A 36 -7.52 -12.28 14.15
N LYS A 37 -7.29 -12.60 12.87
CA LYS A 37 -6.42 -13.71 12.45
C LYS A 37 -4.93 -13.47 12.73
N TYR A 38 -4.54 -12.20 12.86
CA TYR A 38 -3.14 -11.77 12.97
C TYR A 38 -2.78 -11.19 14.33
N LYS A 39 -3.77 -10.76 15.14
CA LYS A 39 -3.53 -10.04 16.41
C LYS A 39 -2.65 -10.79 17.43
N ASN A 40 -2.73 -12.12 17.43
CA ASN A 40 -2.01 -12.99 18.37
C ASN A 40 -0.80 -13.69 17.73
N LEU A 41 -0.50 -13.39 16.46
CA LEU A 41 0.67 -13.99 15.80
C LEU A 41 1.94 -13.32 16.30
N GLU A 42 2.87 -14.13 16.80
CA GLU A 42 4.19 -13.65 17.20
C GLU A 42 4.99 -13.27 15.96
N ILE A 43 5.64 -12.10 16.03
CA ILE A 43 6.62 -11.70 15.03
C ILE A 43 7.90 -12.49 15.31
N PRO A 44 8.45 -13.23 14.33
CA PRO A 44 9.70 -13.96 14.52
C PRO A 44 10.82 -13.01 14.97
N ASN A 45 11.67 -13.46 15.89
CA ASN A 45 12.86 -12.69 16.28
C ASN A 45 13.90 -12.60 15.16
N ASP A 46 13.95 -13.62 14.31
CA ASP A 46 14.83 -13.69 13.15
C ASP A 46 14.14 -14.42 12.00
N ILE A 47 14.40 -13.96 10.77
CA ILE A 47 13.97 -14.62 9.53
C ILE A 47 15.24 -14.92 8.73
N PRO A 48 15.64 -16.20 8.63
CA PRO A 48 16.89 -16.56 7.96
C PRO A 48 16.95 -16.00 6.54
N ASN A 49 18.10 -15.42 6.18
CA ASN A 49 18.41 -14.92 4.85
C ASN A 49 17.53 -13.75 4.35
N ILE A 50 16.64 -13.19 5.16
CA ILE A 50 15.71 -12.12 4.73
C ILE A 50 16.43 -10.86 4.20
N GLN A 51 17.67 -10.62 4.60
CA GLN A 51 18.48 -9.48 4.15
C GLN A 51 19.28 -9.77 2.88
N ARG A 52 19.08 -10.93 2.23
CA ARG A 52 19.79 -11.29 1.01
C ARG A 52 18.92 -11.08 -0.22
N PHE A 53 19.52 -10.59 -1.31
CA PHE A 53 18.82 -10.43 -2.60
C PHE A 53 18.41 -11.75 -3.25
N ASP A 54 19.05 -12.87 -2.89
CA ASP A 54 18.72 -14.21 -3.37
C ASP A 54 17.63 -14.90 -2.54
N PHE A 55 17.11 -14.24 -1.49
CA PHE A 55 15.88 -14.66 -0.83
C PHE A 55 14.72 -14.59 -1.81
N SER A 56 14.01 -15.70 -2.03
CA SER A 56 12.85 -15.76 -2.91
C SER A 56 11.60 -15.24 -2.21
N PRO A 57 11.07 -14.06 -2.57
CA PRO A 57 9.84 -13.53 -1.96
C PRO A 57 8.59 -14.33 -2.36
N TRP A 58 8.72 -15.17 -3.39
CA TRP A 58 7.68 -16.05 -3.92
C TRP A 58 7.48 -17.30 -3.07
N ASP A 59 8.51 -17.71 -2.33
CA ASP A 59 8.45 -18.89 -1.44
C ASP A 59 7.62 -18.59 -0.18
N VAL A 60 7.38 -17.31 0.13
CA VAL A 60 6.55 -16.87 1.25
C VAL A 60 5.07 -16.90 0.86
N LEU A 61 4.25 -17.66 1.60
CA LEU A 61 2.81 -17.71 1.34
C LEU A 61 2.15 -16.34 1.57
N ASN A 62 1.12 -16.02 0.78
CA ASN A 62 0.43 -14.72 0.86
C ASN A 62 -0.09 -14.38 2.26
N ASP A 63 -0.48 -15.40 3.04
CA ASP A 63 -0.96 -15.21 4.41
C ASP A 63 0.16 -14.96 5.42
N GLN A 64 1.40 -15.35 5.11
CA GLN A 64 2.57 -15.10 5.96
C GLN A 64 3.22 -13.74 5.66
N LYS A 65 3.11 -13.25 4.42
CA LYS A 65 3.69 -11.96 3.98
C LYS A 65 3.40 -10.78 4.92
N PRO A 66 2.19 -10.58 5.50
CA PRO A 66 1.95 -9.49 6.45
C PRO A 66 2.89 -9.50 7.66
N ILE A 67 3.19 -10.68 8.21
CA ILE A 67 4.12 -10.84 9.35
C ILE A 67 5.55 -10.49 8.94
N TYR A 68 5.97 -10.90 7.73
CA TYR A 68 7.28 -10.54 7.17
C TYR A 68 7.40 -9.03 6.93
N VAL A 69 6.31 -8.38 6.50
CA VAL A 69 6.28 -6.92 6.34
C VAL A 69 6.39 -6.22 7.69
N VAL A 70 5.68 -6.68 8.73
CA VAL A 70 5.83 -6.15 10.09
C VAL A 70 7.26 -6.32 10.58
N TYR A 71 7.84 -7.52 10.42
CA TYR A 71 9.24 -7.79 10.78
C TYR A 71 10.20 -6.79 10.13
N MET A 72 10.16 -6.64 8.80
CA MET A 72 11.02 -5.71 8.07
C MET A 72 10.79 -4.25 8.49
N PHE A 73 9.53 -3.85 8.71
CA PHE A 73 9.19 -2.50 9.14
C PHE A 73 9.75 -2.18 10.53
N LEU A 74 9.59 -3.11 11.49
CA LEU A 74 10.10 -2.95 12.85
C LEU A 74 11.62 -2.98 12.88
N ASP A 75 12.28 -3.84 12.10
CA ASP A 75 13.75 -3.88 11.98
C ASP A 75 14.30 -2.57 11.36
N ILE A 76 13.65 -2.01 10.33
CA ILE A 76 14.02 -0.68 9.82
C ILE A 76 13.83 0.40 10.91
N SER A 77 12.78 0.31 11.72
CA SER A 77 12.48 1.30 12.76
C SER A 77 13.46 1.23 13.93
N SER A 78 13.72 0.03 14.46
CA SER A 78 14.53 -0.21 15.66
C SER A 78 16.03 0.02 15.41
N ALA A 79 16.53 -0.36 14.23
CA ALA A 79 17.92 -0.13 13.84
C ALA A 79 18.29 1.37 13.71
N ASN A 80 17.28 2.25 13.64
CA ASN A 80 17.44 3.65 13.25
C ASN A 80 17.01 4.65 14.34
N ILE A 81 17.04 4.28 15.63
CA ILE A 81 16.78 5.17 16.79
C ILE A 81 15.29 5.63 16.87
N LEU A 82 14.40 5.08 16.05
CA LEU A 82 12.96 5.30 16.23
C LEU A 82 12.48 4.36 17.33
N ASN A 83 12.09 4.92 18.47
CA ASN A 83 11.55 4.16 19.61
C ASN A 83 10.56 3.09 19.13
N ALA A 84 10.80 1.82 19.50
CA ALA A 84 9.94 0.68 19.14
C ALA A 84 8.47 0.87 19.57
N ASN A 85 8.21 1.79 20.51
CA ASN A 85 6.87 2.15 20.98
C ASN A 85 6.17 3.22 20.11
N ARG A 86 6.77 3.67 18.99
CA ARG A 86 6.18 4.72 18.13
C ARG A 86 4.99 4.22 17.33
N PHE A 87 4.96 2.93 16.99
CA PHE A 87 3.93 2.36 16.13
C PHE A 87 3.12 1.34 16.90
N ASP A 88 1.83 1.62 17.05
CA ASP A 88 0.86 0.66 17.58
C ASP A 88 0.74 -0.54 16.62
N PHE A 89 0.83 -1.75 17.17
CA PHE A 89 0.82 -2.98 16.39
C PHE A 89 -0.48 -3.17 15.63
N GLU A 90 -1.62 -2.87 16.27
CA GLU A 90 -2.93 -2.99 15.64
C GLU A 90 -3.04 -2.07 14.43
N CYS A 91 -2.66 -0.80 14.60
CA CYS A 91 -2.64 0.18 13.53
C CYS A 91 -1.74 -0.26 12.36
N LEU A 92 -0.51 -0.70 12.65
CA LEU A 92 0.43 -1.17 11.62
C LEU A 92 -0.09 -2.42 10.88
N MET A 93 -0.62 -3.40 11.61
CA MET A 93 -1.14 -4.62 11.02
C MET A 93 -2.38 -4.32 10.16
N ARG A 94 -3.30 -3.49 10.63
CA ARG A 94 -4.48 -3.06 9.86
C ARG A 94 -4.08 -2.30 8.61
N PHE A 95 -3.07 -1.43 8.68
CA PHE A 95 -2.50 -0.76 7.50
C PHE A 95 -2.00 -1.79 6.48
N ILE A 96 -1.15 -2.74 6.88
CA ILE A 96 -0.57 -3.75 5.98
C ILE A 96 -1.67 -4.64 5.36
N LEU A 97 -2.66 -5.07 6.14
CA LEU A 97 -3.79 -5.87 5.66
C LEU A 97 -4.67 -5.07 4.69
N THR A 98 -4.87 -3.78 4.94
CA THR A 98 -5.57 -2.86 4.03
C THR A 98 -4.81 -2.71 2.72
N VAL A 99 -3.50 -2.48 2.76
CA VAL A 99 -2.64 -2.43 1.56
C VAL A 99 -2.75 -3.72 0.76
N ARG A 100 -2.61 -4.89 1.41
CA ARG A 100 -2.77 -6.21 0.78
C ARG A 100 -4.13 -6.35 0.08
N LYS A 101 -5.21 -5.94 0.74
CA LYS A 101 -6.59 -6.04 0.23
C LYS A 101 -6.83 -5.17 -1.01
N ASN A 102 -6.08 -4.07 -1.13
CA ASN A 102 -6.18 -3.13 -2.26
C ASN A 102 -5.28 -3.51 -3.45
N TYR A 103 -4.52 -4.61 -3.37
CA TYR A 103 -3.93 -5.23 -4.56
C TYR A 103 -4.92 -6.17 -5.24
N ARG A 104 -5.09 -6.01 -6.55
CA ARG A 104 -5.99 -6.85 -7.35
C ARG A 104 -5.39 -8.23 -7.61
N ASN A 105 -6.27 -9.21 -7.80
CA ASN A 105 -5.89 -10.52 -8.32
C ASN A 105 -5.62 -10.44 -9.84
N VAL A 106 -4.43 -9.98 -10.20
CA VAL A 106 -3.91 -9.94 -11.58
C VAL A 106 -2.64 -10.78 -11.69
N PRO A 107 -2.24 -11.25 -12.89
CA PRO A 107 -1.15 -12.21 -13.02
C PRO A 107 0.21 -11.77 -12.43
N TYR A 108 0.51 -10.47 -12.44
CA TYR A 108 1.83 -9.97 -12.01
C TYR A 108 1.75 -8.86 -10.95
N HIS A 109 1.20 -7.68 -11.28
CA HIS A 109 1.11 -6.50 -10.37
C HIS A 109 0.09 -6.70 -9.23
N ASN A 110 0.38 -7.66 -8.36
CA ASN A 110 -0.44 -8.11 -7.24
C ASN A 110 0.35 -8.00 -5.92
N TRP A 111 -0.25 -8.47 -4.83
CA TRP A 111 0.36 -8.42 -3.50
C TRP A 111 1.75 -9.08 -3.42
N SER A 112 1.99 -10.17 -4.17
CA SER A 112 3.30 -10.83 -4.18
C SER A 112 4.36 -9.97 -4.86
N HIS A 113 4.00 -9.27 -5.94
CA HIS A 113 4.89 -8.32 -6.58
C HIS A 113 5.24 -7.17 -5.62
N ALA A 114 4.23 -6.56 -4.99
CA ALA A 114 4.43 -5.49 -4.02
C ALA A 114 5.37 -5.90 -2.87
N PHE A 115 5.16 -7.10 -2.33
CA PHE A 115 6.03 -7.69 -1.30
C PHE A 115 7.47 -7.87 -1.81
N SER A 116 7.66 -8.37 -3.03
CA SER A 116 9.00 -8.56 -3.62
C SER A 116 9.75 -7.23 -3.78
N VAL A 117 9.07 -6.16 -4.20
CA VAL A 117 9.67 -4.83 -4.37
C VAL A 117 10.00 -4.22 -3.00
N ALA A 118 9.11 -4.35 -2.01
CA ALA A 118 9.37 -3.92 -0.64
C ALA A 118 10.54 -4.67 0.01
N HIS A 119 10.64 -5.99 -0.19
CA HIS A 119 11.76 -6.81 0.26
C HIS A 119 13.09 -6.42 -0.41
N ALA A 120 13.08 -6.16 -1.71
CA ALA A 120 14.27 -5.68 -2.42
C ALA A 120 14.73 -4.33 -1.83
N MET A 121 13.81 -3.41 -1.57
CA MET A 121 14.13 -2.12 -0.93
C MET A 121 14.61 -2.29 0.52
N TYR A 122 14.01 -3.18 1.30
CA TYR A 122 14.51 -3.54 2.63
C TYR A 122 15.96 -4.01 2.56
N THR A 123 16.29 -4.91 1.63
CA THR A 123 17.66 -5.41 1.41
C THR A 123 18.63 -4.27 1.07
N VAL A 124 18.24 -3.35 0.17
CA VAL A 124 19.01 -2.14 -0.14
C VAL A 124 19.26 -1.32 1.13
N ILE A 125 18.21 -1.01 1.89
CA ILE A 125 18.31 -0.21 3.13
C ILE A 125 19.29 -0.84 4.13
N LYS A 126 19.25 -2.18 4.29
CA LYS A 126 20.16 -2.89 5.20
C LYS A 126 21.62 -2.86 4.74
N GLN A 127 21.87 -2.82 3.43
CA GLN A 127 23.23 -2.77 2.88
C GLN A 127 23.78 -1.34 2.75
N THR A 128 22.91 -0.34 2.66
CA THR A 128 23.28 1.08 2.53
C THR A 128 23.01 1.87 3.81
N SER A 129 23.12 1.23 4.99
CA SER A 129 22.95 1.91 6.26
C SER A 129 23.82 3.19 6.27
N HIS A 130 23.28 4.30 6.77
CA HIS A 130 23.88 5.66 6.81
C HIS A 130 23.66 6.59 5.61
N HIS A 131 23.12 6.13 4.48
CA HIS A 131 22.80 7.04 3.35
C HIS A 131 21.45 7.76 3.49
N PHE A 132 20.51 7.14 4.22
CA PHE A 132 19.17 7.67 4.43
C PHE A 132 18.89 7.84 5.92
N SER A 133 18.14 8.87 6.26
CA SER A 133 17.61 9.05 7.61
C SER A 133 16.58 7.96 7.94
N PRO A 134 16.30 7.71 9.23
CA PRO A 134 15.32 6.73 9.68
C PRO A 134 13.95 6.87 9.00
N ASN A 135 13.45 8.11 8.90
CA ASN A 135 12.15 8.39 8.29
C ASN A 135 12.18 8.16 6.76
N GLN A 136 13.31 8.44 6.09
CA GLN A 136 13.46 8.17 4.66
C GLN A 136 13.46 6.67 4.37
N CYS A 137 14.13 5.86 5.21
CA CYS A 137 14.10 4.39 5.09
C CYS A 137 12.66 3.85 5.18
N LEU A 138 11.89 4.28 6.19
CA LEU A 138 10.49 3.88 6.33
C LEU A 138 9.63 4.39 5.17
N ALA A 139 9.82 5.63 4.73
CA ALA A 139 9.08 6.20 3.61
C ALA A 139 9.34 5.42 2.31
N LEU A 140 10.59 5.05 2.04
CA LEU A 140 10.98 4.24 0.87
C LEU A 140 10.35 2.84 0.92
N PHE A 141 10.42 2.18 2.08
CA PHE A 141 9.83 0.85 2.27
C PHE A 141 8.30 0.87 2.07
N VAL A 142 7.60 1.82 2.70
CA VAL A 142 6.15 1.99 2.55
C VAL A 142 5.78 2.37 1.11
N ALA A 143 6.55 3.25 0.46
CA ALA A 143 6.33 3.61 -0.93
C ALA A 143 6.44 2.39 -1.86
N CYS A 144 7.45 1.55 -1.67
CA CYS A 144 7.61 0.31 -2.44
C CYS A 144 6.44 -0.67 -2.23
N LEU A 145 5.96 -0.80 -0.98
CA LEU A 145 4.84 -1.66 -0.65
C LEU A 145 3.52 -1.18 -1.29
N CYS A 146 3.35 0.13 -1.48
CA CYS A 146 2.12 0.73 -1.99
C CYS A 146 2.16 1.13 -3.47
N HIS A 147 3.29 0.98 -4.16
CA HIS A 147 3.54 1.63 -5.45
C HIS A 147 2.57 1.25 -6.58
N ASP A 148 1.94 0.08 -6.49
CA ASP A 148 1.09 -0.52 -7.53
C ASP A 148 -0.35 -0.81 -7.05
N LEU A 149 -0.80 -0.15 -5.98
CA LEU A 149 -2.14 -0.32 -5.42
C LEU A 149 -3.27 -0.16 -6.47
N ASP A 150 -4.25 -1.05 -6.50
CA ASP A 150 -5.34 -1.07 -7.50
C ASP A 150 -4.87 -1.25 -8.97
N HIS A 151 -3.66 -1.74 -9.23
CA HIS A 151 -3.20 -1.98 -10.60
C HIS A 151 -4.11 -2.98 -11.36
N ARG A 152 -4.57 -2.60 -12.56
CA ARG A 152 -5.61 -3.31 -13.32
C ARG A 152 -5.10 -4.34 -14.34
N GLY A 153 -3.78 -4.57 -14.34
CA GLY A 153 -3.12 -5.48 -15.28
C GLY A 153 -3.08 -4.93 -16.71
N LYS A 154 -3.19 -3.62 -16.88
CA LYS A 154 -3.16 -2.91 -18.17
C LYS A 154 -2.15 -1.78 -18.08
N THR A 155 -1.52 -1.45 -19.21
CA THR A 155 -0.52 -0.38 -19.28
C THR A 155 -1.18 0.99 -19.48
N ASN A 156 -0.47 2.07 -19.15
CA ASN A 156 -0.92 3.44 -19.42
C ASN A 156 -1.31 3.65 -20.90
N ALA A 157 -0.54 3.08 -21.84
CA ALA A 157 -0.84 3.17 -23.26
C ALA A 157 -2.19 2.52 -23.63
N PHE A 158 -2.55 1.41 -22.98
CA PHE A 158 -3.87 0.79 -23.16
C PHE A 158 -4.98 1.70 -22.60
N MET A 159 -4.78 2.25 -21.40
CA MET A 159 -5.75 3.12 -20.71
C MET A 159 -6.10 4.38 -21.50
N VAL A 160 -5.10 4.97 -22.19
CA VAL A 160 -5.29 6.12 -23.09
C VAL A 160 -6.04 5.70 -24.35
N LYS A 161 -5.62 4.61 -25.01
CA LYS A 161 -6.25 4.12 -26.25
C LYS A 161 -7.71 3.69 -26.05
N SER A 162 -8.05 3.19 -24.87
CA SER A 162 -9.41 2.77 -24.55
C SER A 162 -10.30 3.91 -24.00
N ALA A 163 -9.81 5.16 -23.98
CA ALA A 163 -10.50 6.31 -23.40
C ALA A 163 -11.03 6.03 -21.97
N SER A 164 -10.22 5.36 -21.14
CA SER A 164 -10.64 5.02 -19.78
C SER A 164 -10.88 6.29 -18.94
N THR A 165 -11.80 6.23 -17.97
CA THR A 165 -12.07 7.35 -17.07
C THR A 165 -10.81 7.81 -16.31
N LEU A 166 -9.92 6.88 -15.97
CA LEU A 166 -8.62 7.21 -15.36
C LEU A 166 -7.75 8.08 -16.27
N ALA A 167 -7.69 7.76 -17.57
CA ALA A 167 -6.95 8.56 -18.55
C ALA A 167 -7.57 9.96 -18.77
N SER A 168 -8.87 10.13 -18.52
CA SER A 168 -9.49 11.47 -18.52
C SER A 168 -9.18 12.31 -17.27
N ILE A 169 -8.79 11.68 -16.16
CA ILE A 169 -8.47 12.37 -14.90
C ILE A 169 -6.99 12.76 -14.84
N TYR A 170 -6.09 11.90 -15.34
CA TYR A 170 -4.66 12.13 -15.30
C TYR A 170 -4.05 12.19 -16.70
N THR A 171 -3.37 13.31 -17.01
CA THR A 171 -2.78 13.58 -18.33
C THR A 171 -1.40 12.95 -18.53
N THR A 172 -0.64 12.68 -17.45
CA THR A 172 0.66 12.00 -17.46
C THR A 172 0.76 11.05 -16.26
N SER A 173 1.41 9.90 -16.47
CA SER A 173 1.61 8.85 -15.44
C SER A 173 0.32 8.48 -14.73
N THR A 174 -0.69 8.10 -15.53
CA THR A 174 -2.08 7.92 -15.10
C THR A 174 -2.22 6.92 -13.96
N MET A 175 -1.62 5.74 -14.10
CA MET A 175 -1.69 4.71 -13.07
C MET A 175 -0.84 5.08 -11.85
N GLU A 176 0.32 5.68 -12.04
CA GLU A 176 1.23 6.04 -10.94
C GLU A 176 0.63 7.11 -10.03
N ARG A 177 -0.06 8.12 -10.60
CA ARG A 177 -0.84 9.10 -9.81
C ARG A 177 -2.02 8.46 -9.10
N HIS A 178 -2.66 7.47 -9.73
CA HIS A 178 -3.74 6.71 -9.09
C HIS A 178 -3.22 5.92 -7.89
N HIS A 179 -2.10 5.19 -8.02
CA HIS A 179 -1.46 4.45 -6.93
C HIS A 179 -1.09 5.35 -5.75
N PHE A 180 -0.53 6.53 -6.03
CA PHE A 180 -0.23 7.53 -5.00
C PHE A 180 -1.50 7.97 -4.25
N ASN A 181 -2.58 8.29 -4.97
CA ASN A 181 -3.84 8.69 -4.34
C ASN A 181 -4.44 7.56 -3.49
N GLN A 182 -4.38 6.30 -3.94
CA GLN A 182 -4.78 5.15 -3.12
C GLN A 182 -3.96 5.08 -1.82
N THR A 183 -2.65 5.29 -1.92
CA THR A 183 -1.74 5.29 -0.76
C THR A 183 -2.13 6.37 0.24
N VAL A 184 -2.36 7.61 -0.22
CA VAL A 184 -2.77 8.73 0.63
C VAL A 184 -4.11 8.44 1.29
N THR A 185 -5.08 7.89 0.57
CA THR A 185 -6.39 7.54 1.12
C THR A 185 -6.31 6.48 2.21
N ILE A 186 -5.42 5.49 2.10
CA ILE A 186 -5.23 4.46 3.14
C ILE A 186 -4.57 5.04 4.41
N LEU A 187 -3.74 6.07 4.27
CA LEU A 187 -2.99 6.67 5.38
C LEU A 187 -3.72 7.79 6.13
N GLN A 188 -4.88 8.23 5.64
CA GLN A 188 -5.71 9.30 6.24
C GLN A 188 -6.84 8.74 7.08
#